data_AF-A0A7S3MIT3-F1
#
_entry.id   AF-A0A7S3MIT3-F1
#
_cell.length_a   1.000
_cell.length_b   1.000
_cell.length_c   1.000
_cell.angle_alpha   90.00
_cell.angle_beta   90.00
_cell.angle_gamma   90.00
#
_symmetry.space_group_name_H-M   'P 1'
#
loop_
_entity.id
_entity.type
_entity.pdbx_description
1 polymer ?
#
loop_
_entity_poly.entity_id
_entity_poly.type
_entity_poly.pdbx_seq_one_letter_code
_entity_poly.pdbx_strand_id
1 'polypeptide(L)'
;VKDQGPCDSCWAFAATAVIESHVAINSGLLFDLSPEQVAMCSPNPESCGGTGGCHGATAEIGFEYVSNSDGLRSEYQYPYTSYYGEEFKCTMPDAPPAATING
;
A
#
# COMPACT_ATOMS: atom_id res chain seq x y z
N VAL A 1 0.43 -15.26 0.71
CA VAL A 1 1.77 -14.64 0.83
C VAL A 1 2.06 -13.97 -0.51
N LYS A 2 2.42 -12.69 -0.50
CA LYS A 2 2.70 -11.90 -1.72
C LYS A 2 4.21 -11.79 -1.95
N ASP A 3 4.62 -11.39 -3.15
CA ASP A 3 6.03 -11.21 -3.54
C ASP A 3 6.23 -9.82 -4.16
N GLN A 4 7.15 -9.04 -3.57
CA GLN A 4 7.48 -7.69 -4.02
C GLN A 4 8.55 -7.66 -5.13
N GLY A 5 9.20 -8.78 -5.42
CA GLY A 5 10.33 -8.82 -6.35
C GLY A 5 11.52 -7.96 -5.88
N PRO A 6 12.38 -7.48 -6.80
CA PRO A 6 13.51 -6.57 -6.50
C PRO A 6 13.13 -5.14 -6.08
N CYS A 7 11.86 -4.74 -6.10
CA CYS A 7 11.46 -3.42 -5.62
C CYS A 7 11.52 -3.39 -4.08
N ASP A 8 12.24 -2.42 -3.47
CA ASP A 8 12.32 -2.27 -2.00
C ASP A 8 11.02 -1.69 -1.39
N SER A 9 9.88 -2.25 -1.77
CA SER A 9 8.53 -1.87 -1.32
C SER A 9 8.02 -2.71 -0.15
N CYS A 10 8.90 -3.43 0.56
CA CYS A 10 8.54 -4.30 1.69
C CYS A 10 7.70 -3.59 2.76
N TRP A 11 7.95 -2.29 2.95
CA TRP A 11 7.21 -1.42 3.84
C TRP A 11 5.74 -1.27 3.46
N ALA A 12 5.43 -1.17 2.16
CA ALA A 12 4.07 -1.10 1.64
C ALA A 12 3.35 -2.45 1.73
N PHE A 13 4.06 -3.55 1.47
CA PHE A 13 3.55 -4.91 1.67
C PHE A 13 3.25 -5.20 3.15
N ALA A 14 4.13 -4.76 4.05
CA ALA A 14 3.93 -4.88 5.49
C ALA A 14 2.70 -4.09 5.96
N ALA A 15 2.58 -2.82 5.53
CA ALA A 15 1.43 -1.98 5.88
C ALA A 15 0.11 -2.57 5.36
N THR A 16 0.06 -2.96 4.09
CA THR A 16 -1.15 -3.56 3.50
C THR A 16 -1.54 -4.87 4.18
N ALA A 17 -0.59 -5.78 4.44
CA ALA A 17 -0.88 -7.05 5.11
C ALA A 17 -1.42 -6.86 6.55
N VAL A 18 -0.92 -5.85 7.28
CA VAL A 18 -1.45 -5.49 8.61
C VAL A 18 -2.88 -4.95 8.50
N ILE A 19 -3.15 -4.09 7.52
CA ILE A 19 -4.50 -3.55 7.28
C ILE A 19 -5.47 -4.66 6.88
N GLU A 20 -5.08 -5.54 5.95
CA GLU A 20 -5.87 -6.73 5.57
C GLU A 20 -6.23 -7.57 6.78
N SER A 21 -5.24 -7.84 7.64
CA SER A 21 -5.42 -8.61 8.87
C SER A 21 -6.40 -7.93 9.83
N HIS A 22 -6.26 -6.63 10.05
CA HIS A 22 -7.13 -5.86 10.93
C HIS A 22 -8.58 -5.83 10.42
N VAL A 23 -8.76 -5.60 9.11
CA VAL A 23 -10.09 -5.60 8.49
C VAL A 23 -10.71 -7.00 8.56
N ALA A 24 -9.94 -8.06 8.33
CA ALA A 24 -10.41 -9.43 8.44
C ALA A 24 -10.87 -9.78 9.86
N ILE A 25 -10.12 -9.36 10.89
CA ILE A 25 -10.51 -9.57 12.29
C ILE A 25 -11.82 -8.87 12.63
N ASN A 26 -12.01 -7.63 12.16
CA ASN A 26 -13.17 -6.82 12.54
C ASN A 26 -14.44 -7.11 11.72
N SER A 27 -14.28 -7.44 10.44
CA SER A 27 -15.39 -7.63 9.51
C SER A 27 -15.70 -9.09 9.20
N GLY A 28 -14.75 -10.01 9.44
CA GLY A 28 -14.81 -11.39 8.97
C GLY A 28 -14.53 -11.56 7.48
N LEU A 29 -14.19 -10.48 6.76
CA LEU A 29 -13.89 -10.49 5.33
C LEU A 29 -12.41 -10.23 5.10
N LEU A 30 -11.75 -11.13 4.37
CA LEU A 30 -10.37 -10.94 3.93
C LEU A 30 -10.37 -10.27 2.56
N PHE A 31 -9.80 -9.07 2.49
CA PHE A 31 -9.57 -8.34 1.24
C PHE A 31 -8.13 -8.54 0.78
N ASP A 32 -7.93 -8.53 -0.54
CA ASP A 32 -6.62 -8.45 -1.16
C ASP A 32 -6.39 -7.00 -1.59
N LEU A 33 -5.59 -6.27 -0.81
CA LEU A 33 -5.36 -4.83 -0.95
C LEU A 33 -4.09 -4.52 -1.74
N SER A 34 -4.08 -3.39 -2.45
CA SER A 34 -3.01 -2.97 -3.34
C SER A 34 -1.77 -2.45 -2.58
N PRO A 35 -0.62 -3.15 -2.62
CA PRO A 35 0.65 -2.61 -2.13
C PRO A 35 1.19 -1.54 -3.09
N GLU A 36 0.84 -1.61 -4.38
CA GLU A 36 1.25 -0.62 -5.39
C GLU A 36 0.75 0.78 -5.03
N GLN A 37 -0.52 0.89 -4.63
CA GLN A 37 -1.09 2.16 -4.19
C GLN A 37 -0.26 2.75 -3.04
N VAL A 38 0.03 1.95 -2.01
CA VAL A 38 0.80 2.43 -0.85
C VAL A 38 2.22 2.82 -1.29
N ALA A 39 2.88 1.99 -2.08
CA ALA A 39 4.25 2.22 -2.50
C ALA A 39 4.39 3.51 -3.35
N MET A 40 3.52 3.71 -4.34
CA MET A 40 3.65 4.78 -5.32
C MET A 40 2.98 6.10 -4.89
N CYS A 41 1.99 6.05 -4.00
CA CYS A 41 1.20 7.23 -3.64
C CYS A 41 1.49 7.80 -2.24
N SER A 42 2.18 7.07 -1.35
CA SER A 42 2.46 7.61 -0.01
C SER A 42 3.57 8.67 -0.07
N PRO A 43 3.33 9.90 0.44
CA PRO A 43 4.38 10.90 0.54
C PRO A 43 5.37 10.52 1.65
N ASN A 44 6.67 10.68 1.38
CA ASN A 44 7.74 10.48 2.37
C ASN A 44 8.72 11.67 2.37
N PRO A 45 8.26 12.88 2.76
CA PRO A 45 9.07 14.10 2.64
C PRO A 45 10.35 14.07 3.48
N GLU A 46 10.32 13.38 4.61
CA GLU A 46 11.46 13.26 5.54
C GLU A 46 12.42 12.11 5.18
N SER A 47 12.13 11.37 4.11
CA SER A 47 12.90 10.18 3.68
C SER A 47 13.11 9.16 4.81
N CYS A 48 12.08 8.94 5.62
CA CYS A 48 12.10 7.98 6.72
C CYS A 48 12.26 6.56 6.17
N GLY A 49 13.40 5.92 6.45
CA GLY A 49 13.66 4.54 6.01
C GLY A 49 13.93 4.36 4.51
N GLY A 50 14.13 5.45 3.76
CA GLY A 50 14.32 5.46 2.31
C GLY A 50 13.55 6.61 1.65
N THR A 51 13.55 6.70 0.32
CA THR A 51 12.89 7.83 -0.39
C THR A 51 11.44 7.55 -0.80
N GLY A 52 10.88 6.40 -0.43
CA GLY A 52 9.56 5.93 -0.87
C GLY A 52 9.62 5.00 -2.09
N GLY A 53 8.46 4.56 -2.58
CA GLY A 53 8.38 3.68 -3.74
C GLY A 53 9.19 2.39 -3.61
N CYS A 54 10.01 2.13 -4.62
CA CYS A 54 10.94 1.00 -4.68
C CYS A 54 12.29 1.27 -4.01
N HIS A 55 12.39 2.34 -3.21
CA HIS A 55 13.62 2.78 -2.55
C HIS A 55 13.48 2.79 -1.01
N GLY A 56 12.53 2.03 -0.47
CA GLY A 56 12.30 1.90 0.97
C GLY A 56 11.52 3.05 1.60
N ALA A 57 10.75 2.72 2.62
CA ALA A 57 10.22 3.63 3.63
C ALA A 57 9.87 2.80 4.88
N THR A 58 9.09 3.34 5.83
CA THR A 58 8.60 2.59 6.98
C THR A 58 7.12 2.27 6.84
N ALA A 59 6.63 1.20 7.50
CA ALA A 59 5.23 0.81 7.42
C ALA A 59 4.29 1.89 8.01
N GLU A 60 4.80 2.68 8.97
CA GLU A 60 4.11 3.82 9.56
C GLU A 60 3.74 4.89 8.52
N ILE A 61 4.62 5.14 7.54
CA ILE A 61 4.30 6.02 6.40
C ILE A 61 3.11 5.46 5.61
N GLY A 62 3.07 4.14 5.41
CA GLY A 62 1.95 3.46 4.76
C GLY A 62 0.65 3.60 5.55
N PHE A 63 0.67 3.41 6.87
CA PHE A 63 -0.51 3.60 7.72
C PHE A 63 -0.99 5.05 7.71
N GLU A 64 -0.08 6.02 7.82
CA GLU A 64 -0.40 7.44 7.80
C GLU A 64 -1.03 7.84 6.46
N TYR A 65 -0.46 7.40 5.33
CA TYR A 65 -1.06 7.62 4.02
C TYR A 65 -2.48 7.08 3.96
N VAL A 66 -2.70 5.82 4.36
CA VAL A 66 -4.04 5.21 4.28
C VAL A 66 -5.04 5.95 5.15
N SER A 67 -4.65 6.35 6.37
CA SER A 67 -5.51 7.10 7.29
C SER A 67 -5.91 8.49 6.77
N ASN A 68 -5.11 9.09 5.87
CA ASN A 68 -5.37 10.39 5.27
C ASN A 68 -5.90 10.30 3.83
N SER A 69 -6.03 9.08 3.29
CA SER A 69 -6.56 8.81 1.95
C SER A 69 -8.07 8.56 1.97
N ASP A 70 -8.66 8.34 0.80
CA ASP A 70 -10.03 7.83 0.67
C ASP A 70 -10.12 6.30 0.93
N GLY A 71 -9.02 5.65 1.30
CA GLY A 71 -8.92 4.21 1.56
C GLY A 71 -8.05 3.49 0.53
N LEU A 72 -7.90 2.18 0.74
CA LEU A 72 -7.15 1.30 -0.14
C LEU A 72 -8.02 0.70 -1.23
N ARG A 73 -7.48 0.65 -2.44
CA ARG A 73 -7.96 -0.16 -3.55
C ARG A 73 -7.57 -1.62 -3.32
N SER A 74 -8.33 -2.52 -3.91
CA SER A 74 -7.93 -3.92 -4.00
C SER A 74 -6.79 -4.10 -4.99
N GLU A 75 -6.07 -5.21 -4.87
CA GLU A 75 -5.06 -5.63 -5.85
C GLU A 75 -5.66 -5.73 -7.27
N TYR A 76 -6.94 -6.10 -7.39
CA TYR A 76 -7.63 -6.11 -8.68
C TYR A 76 -7.85 -4.70 -9.26
N GLN A 77 -8.14 -3.71 -8.41
CA GLN A 77 -8.41 -2.33 -8.83
C GLN A 77 -7.12 -1.57 -9.15
N TYR A 78 -6.04 -1.82 -8.41
CA TYR A 78 -4.72 -1.22 -8.62
C TYR A 78 -3.64 -2.29 -8.45
N PRO A 79 -3.32 -3.04 -9.53
CA PRO A 79 -2.38 -4.16 -9.45
C PRO A 79 -0.94 -3.75 -9.16
N TYR A 80 -0.19 -4.67 -8.57
CA TYR A 80 1.25 -4.55 -8.39
C TYR A 80 2.00 -4.65 -9.72
N THR A 81 2.47 -3.51 -10.19
CA THR A 81 3.21 -3.35 -11.45
C THR A 81 4.71 -3.20 -11.23
N SER A 82 5.13 -2.89 -10.00
CA SER A 82 6.52 -2.64 -9.65
C SER A 82 7.38 -3.90 -9.44
N TYR A 83 6.87 -5.10 -9.80
CA TYR A 83 7.55 -6.38 -9.54
C TYR A 83 9.00 -6.42 -10.03
N TYR A 84 9.31 -5.84 -11.18
CA TYR A 84 10.67 -5.84 -11.73
C TYR A 84 11.57 -4.72 -11.21
N GLY A 85 11.15 -4.00 -10.16
CA GLY A 85 11.90 -2.88 -9.58
C GLY A 85 11.70 -1.55 -10.30
N GLU A 86 10.70 -1.46 -11.18
CA GLU A 86 10.34 -0.23 -11.89
C GLU A 86 9.29 0.54 -11.11
N GLU A 87 9.45 1.86 -10.98
CA GLU A 87 8.45 2.72 -10.34
C GLU A 87 7.50 3.30 -11.38
N PHE A 88 6.23 3.37 -11.00
CA PHE A 88 5.18 3.98 -11.81
C PHE A 88 4.60 5.17 -11.09
N LYS A 89 4.15 6.17 -11.86
CA LYS A 89 3.48 7.33 -11.28
C LYS A 89 2.21 6.86 -10.56
N CYS A 90 1.96 7.40 -9.38
CA CYS A 90 0.65 7.25 -8.73
C CYS A 90 -0.47 7.77 -9.66
N THR A 91 -1.29 6.84 -10.16
CA THR A 91 -2.46 7.12 -11.00
C THR A 91 -3.66 6.38 -10.43
N MET A 92 -4.16 6.89 -9.30
CA MET A 92 -5.31 6.31 -8.61
C MET A 92 -6.50 6.13 -9.57
N PRO A 93 -7.08 4.91 -9.64
CA PRO A 93 -8.26 4.67 -10.45
C PRO A 93 -9.49 5.31 -9.82
N ASP A 94 -10.43 5.74 -10.67
CA ASP A 94 -11.77 6.14 -10.27
C ASP A 94 -12.59 4.88 -9.92
N ALA A 95 -12.39 4.39 -8.70
CA ALA A 95 -13.01 3.20 -8.15
C ALA A 95 -13.24 3.41 -6.65
N PRO A 96 -14.25 2.82 -6.03
CA PRO A 96 -14.43 2.91 -4.58
C PRO A 96 -13.32 2.15 -3.83
N PRO A 97 -12.98 2.55 -2.59
CA PRO A 97 -12.04 1.81 -1.76
C PRO A 97 -12.59 0.42 -1.42
N ALA A 98 -11.70 -0.57 -1.40
CA ALA A 98 -11.98 -1.91 -0.86
C ALA A 98 -11.94 -1.93 0.68
N ALA A 99 -11.08 -1.10 1.28
CA ALA A 99 -10.99 -0.95 2.74
C ALA A 99 -10.61 0.47 3.13
N THR A 100 -11.10 0.93 4.29
CA THR A 100 -10.68 2.17 4.94
C THR A 100 -10.21 1.86 6.36
N ILE A 101 -9.30 2.67 6.89
CA ILE A 101 -8.98 2.66 8.32
C ILE A 101 -9.52 3.96 8.90
N ASN A 102 -10.47 3.86 9.81
CA ASN A 102 -10.93 4.99 10.61
C ASN A 102 -10.16 4.94 11.94
N GLY A 103 -9.49 6.04 12.29
CA GLY A 103 -8.90 6.23 13.61
C GLY A 103 -9.95 6.38 14.70
#